data_AF-A0AAD7DJ30-F1
#
_entry.id   AF-A0AAD7DJ30-F1
#
_cell.length_a   1.000
_cell.length_b   1.000
_cell.length_c   1.000
_cell.angle_alpha   90.00
_cell.angle_beta   90.00
_cell.angle_gamma   90.00
#
_symmetry.space_group_name_H-M   'P 1'
#
loop_
_entity.id
_entity.type
_entity.pdbx_description
1 polymer ?
#
loop_
_entity_poly.entity_id
_entity_poly.type
_entity_poly.pdbx_seq_one_letter_code
_entity_poly.pdbx_strand_id
1 'polypeptide(L)'
;MVPVASPPLLKLSTFLEIKDGIAHAVHEFALKGDDFHPTLQFELGRRYHIDDWIDPVFRKLMKLPLASLDMHHMDQIGSAGFFWLVQAQAKINNHRKQFAFDTPTIINHPDCDTPGDYVHMTCVDLLNLLKGTEIEGLCEPCRIRTVTWVWRTGHVTQKEIFVDDAVTAFMALQTDEPIRAALRNFVST
;
A
#
# COMPACT_ATOMS: atom_id res chain seq x y z
N MET A 1 -21.83 21.97 -4.70
CA MET A 1 -22.14 20.99 -5.77
C MET A 1 -21.81 19.62 -5.21
N VAL A 2 -22.80 18.74 -5.04
CA VAL A 2 -22.57 17.37 -4.55
C VAL A 2 -22.43 16.48 -5.79
N PRO A 3 -21.31 15.80 -6.02
CA PRO A 3 -21.21 14.82 -7.10
C PRO A 3 -21.98 13.56 -6.66
N VAL A 4 -23.27 13.48 -7.01
CA VAL A 4 -24.19 12.42 -6.52
C VAL A 4 -24.14 11.14 -7.36
N ALA A 5 -23.47 11.10 -8.50
CA ALA A 5 -23.75 10.09 -9.53
C ALA A 5 -22.77 8.90 -9.58
N SER A 6 -22.54 8.19 -8.48
CA SER A 6 -21.68 6.98 -8.56
C SER A 6 -22.14 5.79 -7.72
N PRO A 7 -22.58 5.95 -6.46
CA PRO A 7 -23.05 4.82 -5.65
C PRO A 7 -24.34 4.14 -6.19
N PRO A 8 -25.38 4.88 -6.64
CA PRO A 8 -26.59 4.26 -7.18
C PRO A 8 -26.36 3.47 -8.47
N LEU A 9 -25.45 3.94 -9.33
CA LEU A 9 -25.14 3.28 -10.60
C LEU A 9 -24.41 1.96 -10.38
N LEU A 10 -23.41 1.91 -9.48
CA LEU A 10 -22.76 0.65 -9.08
C LEU A 10 -23.79 -0.32 -8.51
N LYS A 11 -24.64 0.14 -7.59
CA LYS A 11 -25.67 -0.69 -6.98
C LYS A 11 -26.61 -1.31 -8.03
N LEU A 12 -27.14 -0.50 -8.94
CA LEU A 12 -28.06 -0.97 -9.97
C LEU A 12 -27.37 -1.87 -10.99
N SER A 13 -26.15 -1.53 -11.42
CA SER A 13 -25.41 -2.32 -12.40
C SER A 13 -25.01 -3.68 -11.85
N THR A 14 -24.58 -3.75 -10.59
CA THR A 14 -24.33 -5.03 -9.92
C THR A 14 -25.62 -5.83 -9.73
N PHE A 15 -26.71 -5.19 -9.31
CA PHE A 15 -28.00 -5.86 -9.12
C PHE A 15 -28.57 -6.43 -10.43
N LEU A 16 -28.40 -5.72 -11.55
CA LEU A 16 -28.88 -6.13 -12.87
C LEU A 16 -27.82 -6.87 -13.71
N GLU A 17 -26.65 -7.16 -13.13
CA GLU A 17 -25.51 -7.82 -13.80
C GLU A 17 -25.04 -7.12 -15.10
N ILE A 18 -25.20 -5.79 -15.18
CA ILE A 18 -24.80 -4.99 -16.33
C ILE A 18 -23.30 -4.67 -16.23
N LYS A 19 -22.46 -5.54 -16.81
CA LYS A 19 -20.99 -5.39 -16.80
C LYS A 19 -20.53 -4.03 -17.31
N ASP A 20 -21.15 -3.51 -18.38
CA ASP A 20 -20.81 -2.20 -18.95
C ASP A 20 -21.12 -1.05 -17.98
N GLY A 21 -22.17 -1.19 -17.16
CA GLY A 21 -22.54 -0.20 -16.14
C GLY A 21 -21.52 -0.16 -14.99
N ILE A 22 -21.01 -1.34 -14.58
CA ILE A 22 -19.91 -1.42 -13.61
C ILE A 22 -18.65 -0.80 -14.19
N ALA A 23 -18.26 -1.16 -15.42
CA ALA A 23 -17.08 -0.63 -16.09
C ALA A 23 -17.15 0.90 -16.26
N HIS A 24 -18.32 1.42 -16.66
CA HIS A 24 -18.55 2.86 -16.76
C HIS A 24 -18.47 3.56 -15.40
N ALA A 25 -19.09 3.01 -14.37
CA ALA A 25 -19.01 3.57 -13.02
C ALA A 25 -17.56 3.55 -12.48
N VAL A 26 -16.81 2.49 -12.78
CA VAL A 26 -15.39 2.38 -12.44
C VAL A 26 -14.57 3.47 -13.12
N HIS A 27 -14.80 3.67 -14.41
CA HIS A 27 -14.15 4.72 -15.19
C HIS A 27 -14.46 6.12 -14.64
N GLU A 28 -15.72 6.42 -14.36
CA GLU A 28 -16.17 7.68 -13.77
C GLU A 28 -15.53 7.96 -12.40
N PHE A 29 -15.41 6.93 -11.56
CA PHE A 29 -14.72 7.04 -10.27
C PHE A 29 -13.22 7.31 -10.45
N ALA A 30 -12.57 6.66 -11.42
CA ALA A 30 -11.16 6.89 -11.70
C ALA A 30 -10.89 8.33 -12.16
N LEU A 31 -11.79 8.91 -12.97
CA LEU A 31 -11.70 10.31 -13.41
C LEU A 31 -11.81 11.31 -12.24
N LYS A 32 -12.54 10.94 -11.19
CA LYS A 32 -12.77 11.76 -9.98
C LYS A 32 -11.92 11.30 -8.79
N GLY A 33 -10.93 10.43 -9.03
CA GLY A 33 -10.31 9.57 -8.00
C GLY A 33 -9.61 10.28 -6.85
N ASP A 34 -9.35 11.59 -6.96
CA ASP A 34 -8.74 12.40 -5.91
C ASP A 34 -9.77 13.17 -5.05
N ASP A 35 -11.03 13.25 -5.50
CA ASP A 35 -12.11 13.93 -4.77
C ASP A 35 -12.69 13.07 -3.64
N PHE A 36 -12.44 11.76 -3.66
CA PHE A 36 -12.99 10.81 -2.71
C PHE A 36 -11.96 10.37 -1.68
N HIS A 37 -12.39 10.28 -0.42
CA HIS A 37 -11.57 9.66 0.60
C HIS A 37 -11.36 8.17 0.26
N PRO A 38 -10.12 7.64 0.38
CA PRO A 38 -9.80 6.26 -0.03
C PRO A 38 -10.63 5.20 0.70
N THR A 39 -11.14 5.46 1.91
CA THR A 39 -11.99 4.49 2.63
C THR A 39 -13.30 4.20 1.93
N LEU A 40 -13.90 5.20 1.26
CA LEU A 40 -15.10 5.00 0.47
C LEU A 40 -14.80 4.15 -0.76
N GLN A 41 -13.69 4.42 -1.46
CA GLN A 41 -13.29 3.62 -2.61
C GLN A 41 -13.00 2.16 -2.20
N PHE A 42 -12.41 1.96 -1.01
CA PHE A 42 -12.16 0.63 -0.44
C PHE A 42 -13.47 -0.09 -0.12
N GLU A 43 -14.42 0.59 0.54
CA GLU A 43 -15.74 0.05 0.86
C GLU A 43 -16.48 -0.39 -0.41
N LEU A 44 -16.49 0.46 -1.44
CA LEU A 44 -17.16 0.18 -2.71
C LEU A 44 -16.46 -0.97 -3.45
N GLY A 45 -15.13 -0.97 -3.51
CA GLY A 45 -14.35 -2.06 -4.10
C GLY A 45 -14.68 -3.40 -3.45
N ARG A 46 -14.76 -3.43 -2.11
CA ARG A 46 -15.15 -4.62 -1.35
C ARG A 46 -16.60 -5.02 -1.59
N ARG A 47 -17.53 -4.06 -1.52
CA ARG A 47 -18.98 -4.33 -1.61
C ARG A 47 -19.39 -4.82 -2.99
N TYR A 48 -18.73 -4.33 -4.04
CA TYR A 48 -19.05 -4.64 -5.44
C TYR A 48 -18.02 -5.56 -6.11
N HIS A 49 -17.08 -6.11 -5.35
CA HIS A 49 -16.03 -7.02 -5.85
C HIS A 49 -15.23 -6.44 -7.02
N ILE A 50 -14.78 -5.20 -6.88
CA ILE A 50 -13.90 -4.52 -7.83
C ILE A 50 -12.47 -4.69 -7.32
N ASP A 51 -11.91 -5.87 -7.56
CA ASP A 51 -10.60 -6.27 -7.01
C ASP A 51 -9.47 -5.31 -7.43
N ASP A 52 -9.55 -4.76 -8.65
CA ASP A 52 -8.63 -3.77 -9.20
C ASP A 52 -8.53 -2.49 -8.35
N TRP A 53 -9.51 -2.23 -7.49
CA TRP A 53 -9.48 -1.07 -6.58
C TRP A 53 -8.82 -1.38 -5.24
N ILE A 54 -8.83 -2.63 -4.79
CA ILE A 54 -8.44 -2.96 -3.42
C ILE A 54 -6.97 -2.63 -3.18
N ASP A 55 -6.07 -3.13 -4.02
CA ASP A 55 -4.63 -2.91 -3.88
C ASP A 55 -4.24 -1.41 -3.91
N PRO A 56 -4.56 -0.63 -4.96
CA PRO A 56 -4.13 0.77 -5.03
C PRO A 56 -4.72 1.61 -3.89
N VAL A 57 -5.96 1.33 -3.50
CA VAL A 57 -6.61 2.04 -2.40
C VAL A 57 -6.00 1.66 -1.05
N PHE A 58 -5.71 0.38 -0.82
CA PHE A 58 -5.03 -0.06 0.40
C PHE A 58 -3.66 0.61 0.53
N ARG A 59 -2.91 0.73 -0.57
CA ARG A 59 -1.64 1.48 -0.60
C ARG A 59 -1.84 2.98 -0.30
N LYS A 60 -2.92 3.61 -0.76
CA LYS A 60 -3.28 4.98 -0.38
C LYS A 60 -3.56 5.07 1.13
N LEU A 61 -4.36 4.15 1.68
CA LEU A 61 -4.67 4.09 3.13
C LEU A 61 -3.41 3.90 3.98
N MET A 62 -2.46 3.09 3.52
CA MET A 62 -1.18 2.86 4.21
C MET A 62 -0.29 4.12 4.31
N LYS A 63 -0.53 5.14 3.49
CA LYS A 63 0.16 6.43 3.58
C LYS A 63 -0.48 7.38 4.59
N LEU A 64 -1.72 7.10 5.02
CA LEU A 64 -2.43 7.93 5.99
C LEU A 64 -2.04 7.56 7.43
N PRO A 65 -1.90 8.54 8.33
CA PRO A 65 -1.75 8.26 9.77
C PRO A 65 -3.00 7.55 10.31
N LEU A 66 -2.84 6.47 11.08
CA LEU A 66 -4.01 5.80 11.70
C LEU A 66 -4.83 6.74 12.58
N ALA A 67 -4.19 7.73 13.21
CA ALA A 67 -4.85 8.73 14.04
C ALA A 67 -5.78 9.69 13.25
N SER A 68 -5.65 9.75 11.92
CA SER A 68 -6.55 10.56 11.09
C SER A 68 -7.80 9.80 10.65
N LEU A 69 -7.90 8.50 10.96
CA LEU A 69 -9.09 7.69 10.66
C LEU A 69 -10.06 7.78 11.84
N ASP A 70 -11.26 8.29 11.57
CA ASP A 70 -12.34 8.35 12.55
C ASP A 70 -13.17 7.05 12.53
N MET A 71 -14.19 6.98 13.37
CA MET A 71 -15.07 5.81 13.44
C MET A 71 -15.81 5.55 12.11
N HIS A 72 -16.14 6.59 11.35
CA HIS A 72 -16.82 6.46 10.07
C HIS A 72 -15.90 5.82 9.02
N HIS A 73 -14.65 6.27 8.95
CA HIS A 73 -13.62 5.65 8.13
C HIS A 73 -13.37 4.19 8.50
N MET A 74 -13.35 3.87 9.79
CA MET A 74 -13.20 2.49 10.28
C MET A 74 -14.38 1.59 9.88
N ASP A 75 -15.61 2.11 9.94
CA ASP A 75 -16.81 1.39 9.49
C ASP A 75 -16.78 1.09 7.98
N GLN A 76 -16.38 2.08 7.17
CA GLN A 76 -16.22 1.91 5.72
C GLN A 76 -15.17 0.84 5.35
N ILE A 77 -14.00 0.89 6.00
CA ILE A 77 -12.94 -0.11 5.80
C ILE A 77 -13.43 -1.50 6.26
N GLY A 78 -14.16 -1.54 7.36
CA GLY A 78 -14.56 -2.76 8.06
C GLY A 78 -13.45 -3.32 8.97
N SER A 79 -13.85 -4.08 9.97
CA SER A 79 -12.93 -4.62 11.00
C SER A 79 -11.78 -5.43 10.43
N ALA A 80 -12.05 -6.30 9.46
CA ALA A 80 -11.03 -7.12 8.79
C ALA A 80 -10.02 -6.25 8.01
N GLY A 81 -10.50 -5.28 7.22
CA GLY A 81 -9.62 -4.38 6.47
C GLY A 81 -8.77 -3.52 7.41
N PHE A 82 -9.37 -3.02 8.50
CA PHE A 82 -8.67 -2.22 9.49
C PHE A 82 -7.61 -3.02 10.25
N PHE A 83 -7.92 -4.28 10.60
CA PHE A 83 -6.95 -5.19 11.22
C PHE A 83 -5.69 -5.36 10.36
N TRP A 84 -5.84 -5.62 9.06
CA TRP A 84 -4.70 -5.76 8.15
C TRP A 84 -3.94 -4.46 7.95
N LEU A 85 -4.64 -3.32 7.87
CA LEU A 85 -4.02 -1.99 7.81
C LEU A 85 -3.12 -1.74 9.03
N VAL A 86 -3.64 -1.97 10.23
CA VAL A 86 -2.90 -1.82 11.49
C VAL A 86 -1.73 -2.79 11.56
N GLN A 87 -1.92 -4.05 11.18
CA GLN A 87 -0.85 -5.05 11.20
C GLN A 87 0.29 -4.67 10.25
N ALA A 88 -0.03 -4.24 9.02
CA ALA A 88 0.97 -3.79 8.05
C ALA A 88 1.73 -2.56 8.56
N GLN A 89 1.04 -1.56 9.09
CA GLN A 89 1.69 -0.38 9.66
C GLN A 89 2.56 -0.71 10.87
N ALA A 90 2.12 -1.63 11.74
CA ALA A 90 2.90 -2.10 12.88
C ALA A 90 4.19 -2.79 12.43
N LYS A 91 4.13 -3.67 11.41
CA LYS A 91 5.32 -4.32 10.82
C LYS A 91 6.30 -3.28 10.24
N ILE A 92 5.80 -2.31 9.48
CA ILE A 92 6.62 -1.23 8.91
C ILE A 92 7.28 -0.39 10.01
N ASN A 93 6.52 -0.02 11.05
CA ASN A 93 7.04 0.76 12.15
C ASN A 93 8.04 -0.02 13.00
N ASN A 94 7.80 -1.32 13.23
CA ASN A 94 8.75 -2.18 13.92
C ASN A 94 10.06 -2.29 13.13
N HIS A 95 9.97 -2.49 11.81
CA HIS A 95 11.13 -2.50 10.91
C HIS A 95 11.92 -1.18 10.99
N ARG A 96 11.22 -0.03 10.92
CA ARG A 96 11.84 1.29 11.08
C ARG A 96 12.54 1.47 12.44
N LYS A 97 11.95 0.94 13.51
CA LYS A 97 12.56 0.99 14.85
C LYS A 97 13.82 0.13 14.91
N GLN A 98 13.79 -1.08 14.36
CA GLN A 98 14.99 -1.93 14.27
C GLN A 98 16.12 -1.19 13.55
N PHE A 99 15.81 -0.47 12.47
CA PHE A 99 16.78 0.38 11.78
C PHE A 99 17.37 1.52 12.62
N ALA A 100 16.58 2.12 13.51
CA ALA A 100 17.06 3.18 14.38
C ALA A 100 18.04 2.67 15.45
N PHE A 101 17.94 1.40 15.84
CA PHE A 101 18.82 0.78 16.84
C PHE A 101 20.04 0.09 16.20
N ASP A 102 19.82 -0.66 15.12
CA ASP A 102 20.88 -1.35 14.37
C ASP A 102 21.31 -0.47 13.20
N THR A 103 21.94 0.67 13.51
CA THR A 103 22.52 1.51 12.47
C THR A 103 23.56 0.68 11.72
N PRO A 104 23.42 0.48 10.39
CA PRO A 104 24.38 -0.33 9.64
C PRO A 104 25.76 0.26 9.84
N THR A 105 26.70 -0.57 10.29
CA THR A 105 28.09 -0.17 10.43
C THR A 105 28.59 0.24 9.05
N ILE A 106 28.93 1.53 8.89
CA ILE A 106 29.56 2.01 7.67
C ILE A 106 30.93 1.33 7.63
N ILE A 107 31.11 0.41 6.68
CA ILE A 107 32.39 -0.23 6.46
C ILE A 107 33.27 0.80 5.75
N ASN A 108 34.02 1.57 6.51
CA ASN A 108 35.01 2.48 5.97
C ASN A 108 36.16 1.65 5.39
N HIS A 109 36.44 1.83 4.09
CA HIS A 109 37.71 1.39 3.54
C HIS A 109 38.80 2.29 4.13
N PRO A 110 40.01 1.78 4.44
CA PRO A 110 41.11 2.58 4.97
C PRO A 110 41.56 3.77 4.08
N ASP A 111 41.04 3.88 2.85
CA ASP A 111 41.35 4.97 1.91
C ASP A 111 40.21 6.02 1.77
N CYS A 112 39.19 6.00 2.63
CA CYS A 112 38.06 6.94 2.57
C CYS A 112 38.13 7.94 3.74
N ASP A 113 38.70 9.13 3.48
CA ASP A 113 39.10 10.11 4.51
C ASP A 113 38.18 11.34 4.65
N THR A 114 36.96 11.36 4.09
CA THR A 114 36.09 12.55 4.18
C THR A 114 34.64 12.23 4.57
N PRO A 115 34.09 12.88 5.62
CA PRO A 115 32.67 12.81 5.94
C PRO A 115 31.87 13.82 5.11
N GLY A 116 30.87 13.34 4.37
CA GLY A 116 29.93 14.17 3.61
C GLY A 116 28.56 14.33 4.30
N ASP A 117 27.96 15.51 4.16
CA ASP A 117 26.62 15.86 4.64
C ASP A 117 25.53 15.38 3.66
N TYR A 118 24.45 14.74 4.14
CA TYR A 118 23.39 14.17 3.28
C TYR A 118 22.03 14.86 3.43
N VAL A 119 21.38 15.11 2.28
CA VAL A 119 20.02 15.64 2.12
C VAL A 119 19.02 14.50 1.81
N HIS A 120 17.78 14.65 2.31
CA HIS A 120 16.67 13.70 2.17
C HIS A 120 16.29 13.35 0.71
N MET A 121 16.38 12.06 0.36
CA MET A 121 15.95 11.49 -0.93
C MET A 121 15.14 10.19 -0.72
N THR A 122 14.24 9.85 -1.64
CA THR A 122 13.40 8.62 -1.62
C THR A 122 14.25 7.36 -1.85
N CYS A 123 13.95 6.22 -1.20
CA CYS A 123 14.88 5.07 -1.22
C CYS A 123 15.13 4.44 -2.60
N VAL A 124 14.17 4.44 -3.53
CA VAL A 124 14.34 3.84 -4.87
C VAL A 124 15.17 4.77 -5.76
N ASP A 125 14.88 6.07 -5.73
CA ASP A 125 15.67 7.07 -6.45
C ASP A 125 17.06 7.19 -5.84
N LEU A 126 17.19 7.10 -4.52
CA LEU A 126 18.46 6.99 -3.82
C LEU A 126 19.22 5.75 -4.32
N LEU A 127 18.64 4.56 -4.40
CA LEU A 127 19.37 3.37 -4.85
C LEU A 127 19.82 3.44 -6.32
N ASN A 128 19.02 4.02 -7.21
CA ASN A 128 19.38 4.21 -8.61
C ASN A 128 20.38 5.36 -8.79
N LEU A 129 20.22 6.43 -8.04
CA LEU A 129 21.14 7.56 -7.98
C LEU A 129 22.48 7.10 -7.41
N LEU A 130 22.51 6.38 -6.28
CA LEU A 130 23.72 5.80 -5.67
C LEU A 130 24.46 4.83 -6.61
N LYS A 131 23.81 4.27 -7.65
CA LYS A 131 24.53 3.49 -8.68
C LYS A 131 25.29 4.35 -9.68
N GLY A 132 24.87 5.60 -9.89
CA GLY A 132 25.40 6.50 -10.92
C GLY A 132 25.97 7.83 -10.41
N THR A 133 25.82 8.19 -9.14
CA THR A 133 26.35 9.42 -8.55
C THR A 133 27.63 9.14 -7.79
N GLU A 134 28.68 9.88 -8.13
CA GLU A 134 29.85 10.01 -7.27
C GLU A 134 29.40 10.60 -5.93
N ILE A 135 29.57 9.79 -4.89
CA ILE A 135 29.31 10.22 -3.52
C ILE A 135 30.65 10.69 -3.02
N GLU A 136 30.75 11.99 -2.71
CA GLU A 136 31.98 12.57 -2.20
C GLU A 136 32.39 11.82 -0.92
N GLY A 137 33.64 11.33 -0.90
CA GLY A 137 34.18 10.52 0.19
C GLY A 137 33.94 9.00 0.11
N LEU A 138 33.25 8.49 -0.93
CA LEU A 138 33.06 7.04 -1.13
C LEU A 138 33.66 6.57 -2.46
N CYS A 139 34.58 5.60 -2.42
CA CYS A 139 35.11 5.00 -3.64
C CYS A 139 34.07 4.10 -4.34
N GLU A 140 34.18 3.97 -5.67
CA GLU A 140 33.26 3.17 -6.51
C GLU A 140 33.02 1.75 -5.96
N PRO A 141 34.04 0.98 -5.54
CA PRO A 141 33.82 -0.37 -5.00
C PRO A 141 33.02 -0.38 -3.69
N CYS A 142 33.25 0.59 -2.81
CA CYS A 142 32.48 0.72 -1.56
C CYS A 142 31.04 1.14 -1.83
N ARG A 143 30.82 2.05 -2.79
CA ARG A 143 29.48 2.43 -3.24
C ARG A 143 28.69 1.22 -3.76
N ILE A 144 29.29 0.46 -4.68
CA ILE A 144 28.67 -0.76 -5.23
C ILE A 144 28.37 -1.77 -4.12
N ARG A 145 29.30 -1.98 -3.17
CA ARG A 145 29.09 -2.92 -2.05
C ARG A 145 27.95 -2.48 -1.14
N THR A 146 27.89 -1.21 -0.76
CA THR A 146 26.81 -0.67 0.08
C THR A 146 25.46 -0.79 -0.61
N VAL A 147 25.34 -0.38 -1.87
CA VAL A 147 24.10 -0.53 -2.65
C VAL A 147 23.72 -2.01 -2.78
N THR A 148 24.67 -2.88 -3.09
CA THR A 148 24.43 -4.33 -3.23
C THR A 148 24.03 -4.97 -1.91
N TRP A 149 24.60 -4.55 -0.78
CA TRP A 149 24.21 -5.01 0.55
C TRP A 149 22.79 -4.57 0.89
N VAL A 150 22.45 -3.29 0.66
CA VAL A 150 21.08 -2.77 0.86
C VAL A 150 20.07 -3.52 -0.02
N TRP A 151 20.46 -3.89 -1.25
CA TRP A 151 19.63 -4.69 -2.16
C TRP A 151 19.48 -6.14 -1.70
N ARG A 152 20.60 -6.82 -1.36
CA ARG A 152 20.62 -8.24 -0.98
C ARG A 152 19.91 -8.51 0.34
N THR A 153 19.96 -7.57 1.25
CA THR A 153 19.28 -7.68 2.54
C THR A 153 17.77 -7.45 2.44
N GLY A 154 17.26 -7.04 1.27
CA GLY A 154 15.83 -6.74 1.06
C GLY A 154 15.33 -5.58 1.91
N HIS A 155 16.24 -4.83 2.53
CA HIS A 155 15.92 -3.87 3.58
C HIS A 155 15.06 -2.70 3.10
N VAL A 156 15.18 -2.33 1.82
CA VAL A 156 14.38 -1.27 1.19
C VAL A 156 13.04 -1.77 0.66
N THR A 157 12.93 -3.05 0.31
CA THR A 157 11.72 -3.65 -0.26
C THR A 157 10.79 -4.26 0.79
N GLN A 158 11.25 -4.45 2.04
CA GLN A 158 10.42 -5.03 3.11
C GLN A 158 9.12 -4.27 3.36
N LYS A 159 9.11 -2.94 3.19
CA LYS A 159 7.86 -2.16 3.29
C LYS A 159 6.82 -2.61 2.25
N GLU A 160 7.26 -2.83 1.01
CA GLU A 160 6.38 -3.27 -0.08
C GLU A 160 5.93 -4.71 0.18
N ILE A 161 6.83 -5.59 0.60
CA ILE A 161 6.50 -6.97 1.00
C ILE A 161 5.42 -6.98 2.09
N PHE A 162 5.53 -6.16 3.13
CA PHE A 162 4.52 -6.12 4.20
C PHE A 162 3.15 -5.63 3.72
N VAL A 163 3.13 -4.73 2.73
CA VAL A 163 1.89 -4.26 2.13
C VAL A 163 1.30 -5.35 1.23
N ASP A 164 2.12 -5.97 0.40
CA ASP A 164 1.71 -7.04 -0.52
C ASP A 164 1.18 -8.26 0.24
N ASP A 165 1.84 -8.66 1.34
CA ASP A 165 1.39 -9.71 2.24
C ASP A 165 0.02 -9.37 2.85
N ALA A 166 -0.18 -8.12 3.29
CA ALA A 166 -1.42 -7.68 3.91
C ALA A 166 -2.57 -7.62 2.89
N VAL A 167 -2.33 -7.12 1.68
CA VAL A 167 -3.31 -7.13 0.59
C VAL A 167 -3.64 -8.56 0.20
N THR A 168 -2.64 -9.42 0.01
CA THR A 168 -2.85 -10.83 -0.35
C THR A 168 -3.67 -11.56 0.72
N ALA A 169 -3.34 -11.38 2.01
CA ALA A 169 -4.07 -12.00 3.10
C ALA A 169 -5.51 -11.46 3.22
N PHE A 170 -5.72 -10.16 3.01
CA PHE A 170 -7.05 -9.57 2.96
C PHE A 170 -7.88 -10.12 1.79
N MET A 171 -7.30 -10.19 0.59
CA MET A 171 -7.97 -10.73 -0.59
C MET A 171 -8.30 -12.22 -0.41
N ALA A 172 -7.42 -12.99 0.23
CA ALA A 172 -7.69 -14.39 0.55
C ALA A 172 -8.94 -14.56 1.44
N LEU A 173 -9.14 -13.67 2.43
CA LEU A 173 -10.35 -13.65 3.26
C LEU A 173 -11.60 -13.23 2.49
N GLN A 174 -11.44 -12.37 1.48
CA GLN A 174 -12.55 -12.04 0.59
C GLN A 174 -12.98 -13.29 -0.15
N THR A 175 -12.03 -14.09 -0.68
CA THR A 175 -12.24 -15.22 -1.60
C THR A 175 -12.72 -16.54 -1.01
N ASP A 176 -13.07 -16.60 0.28
CA ASP A 176 -13.58 -17.83 0.90
C ASP A 176 -14.98 -18.19 0.35
N GLU A 177 -14.98 -18.81 -0.83
CA GLU A 177 -16.15 -19.19 -1.62
C GLU A 177 -17.11 -20.13 -0.87
N PRO A 178 -16.65 -21.06 0.00
CA PRO A 178 -17.53 -21.80 0.91
C PRO A 178 -18.39 -20.91 1.83
N ILE A 179 -17.80 -19.86 2.41
CA ILE A 179 -18.51 -18.92 3.29
C ILE A 179 -19.48 -18.06 2.46
N ARG A 180 -19.08 -17.63 1.26
CA ARG A 180 -19.98 -16.89 0.36
C ARG A 180 -21.13 -17.74 -0.17
N ALA A 181 -20.88 -19.00 -0.52
CA ALA A 181 -21.89 -19.94 -0.97
C ALA A 181 -22.92 -20.21 0.13
N ALA A 182 -22.46 -20.36 1.38
CA ALA A 182 -23.33 -20.49 2.54
C ALA A 182 -24.20 -19.23 2.76
N LEU A 183 -23.63 -18.03 2.60
CA LEU A 183 -24.38 -16.78 2.75
C LEU A 183 -25.38 -16.51 1.61
N ARG A 184 -25.06 -16.88 0.36
CA ARG A 184 -26.01 -16.79 -0.76
C ARG A 184 -27.26 -17.66 -0.55
N ASN A 185 -27.06 -18.86 0.01
CA ASN A 185 -28.17 -19.75 0.33
C ASN A 185 -29.07 -19.21 1.45
N PHE A 186 -28.53 -18.44 2.39
CA PHE A 186 -29.29 -17.86 3.50
C PHE A 186 -30.15 -16.64 3.11
N VAL A 187 -29.77 -15.90 2.07
CA VAL A 187 -30.52 -14.71 1.61
C VAL A 187 -31.62 -15.08 0.60
N SER A 188 -31.61 -16.32 0.09
CA SER A 188 -32.56 -16.82 -0.92
C SER A 188 -33.78 -17.53 -0.33
N THR A 189 -33.87 -17.61 1.00
CA THR A 189 -34.99 -18.18 1.78
C THR A 189 -35.73 -17.09 2.53
#